data_AF-A0A4S8I4T0-F1
#
_entry.id   AF-A0A4S8I4T0-F1
#
_cell.length_a   1.000
_cell.length_b   1.000
_cell.length_c   1.000
_cell.angle_alpha   90.00
_cell.angle_beta   90.00
_cell.angle_gamma   90.00
#
_symmetry.space_group_name_H-M   'P 1'
#
loop_
_entity.id
_entity.type
_entity.pdbx_description
1 polymer ?
#
loop_
_entity_poly.entity_id
_entity_poly.type
_entity_poly.pdbx_seq_one_letter_code
_entity_poly.pdbx_strand_id
1 'polypeptide(L)'
;MNPLISAASVIAAGLAVGLASIGPGVGQGTAAGQAVEGIARQPEAEGKIRGDGIARVHGLDEVMAGELVEFQEGTIGIALNLESNNVGVVLMGDGLMIQEGSSVKATGRIAQIPVSEGYLGRVINALAKPIDGRGEISASESRLIESPAPGSDYFPGKGGDGIYYCGSRNGGFTCYITIPRSLYGSGSG
;
A
#
# COMPACT_ATOMS: atom_id res chain seq x y z
N MET A 1 33.17 -41.41 -50.81
CA MET A 1 31.71 -41.26 -50.63
C MET A 1 31.04 -41.13 -51.99
N ASN A 2 29.85 -41.69 -52.17
CA ASN A 2 29.09 -41.56 -53.42
C ASN A 2 28.52 -40.13 -53.52
N PRO A 3 28.86 -39.34 -54.57
CA PRO A 3 28.46 -37.93 -54.67
C PRO A 3 26.94 -37.73 -54.67
N LEU A 4 26.17 -38.73 -55.15
CA LEU A 4 24.71 -38.70 -55.12
C LEU A 4 24.15 -38.72 -53.70
N ILE A 5 24.79 -39.47 -52.79
CA ILE A 5 24.37 -39.55 -51.38
C ILE A 5 24.66 -38.23 -50.68
N SER A 6 25.79 -37.58 -51.00
CA SER A 6 26.14 -36.28 -50.44
C SER A 6 25.23 -35.15 -50.95
N ALA A 7 24.78 -35.19 -52.20
CA ALA A 7 23.83 -34.22 -52.72
C ALA A 7 22.43 -34.42 -52.12
N ALA A 8 21.97 -35.68 -52.02
CA ALA A 8 20.67 -36.01 -51.45
C ALA A 8 20.57 -35.62 -49.96
N SER A 9 21.64 -35.78 -49.18
CA SER A 9 21.63 -35.43 -47.75
C SER A 9 21.49 -33.92 -47.51
N VAL A 10 22.12 -33.07 -48.34
CA VAL A 10 22.02 -31.61 -48.22
C VAL A 10 20.61 -31.13 -48.56
N ILE A 11 20.00 -31.69 -49.61
CA ILE A 11 18.62 -31.36 -49.99
C ILE A 11 17.65 -31.80 -48.88
N ALA A 12 17.81 -33.02 -48.35
CA ALA A 12 16.97 -33.53 -47.27
C ALA A 12 17.10 -32.68 -45.99
N ALA A 13 18.31 -32.25 -45.65
CA ALA A 13 18.55 -31.36 -44.51
C ALA A 13 17.89 -29.99 -44.70
N GLY A 14 18.01 -29.38 -45.89
CA GLY A 14 17.39 -28.09 -46.19
C GLY A 14 15.85 -28.14 -46.11
N LEU A 15 15.24 -29.18 -46.67
CA LEU A 15 13.79 -29.38 -46.63
C LEU A 15 13.29 -29.62 -45.20
N ALA A 16 14.01 -30.42 -44.41
CA ALA A 16 13.67 -30.69 -43.02
C ALA A 16 13.74 -29.41 -42.15
N VAL A 17 14.80 -28.60 -42.30
CA VAL A 17 14.94 -27.34 -41.56
C VAL A 17 13.85 -26.34 -41.97
N GLY A 18 13.56 -26.23 -43.27
CA GLY A 18 12.51 -25.33 -43.78
C GLY A 18 11.13 -25.65 -43.22
N LEU A 19 10.70 -26.91 -43.33
CA LEU A 19 9.38 -27.35 -42.83
C LEU A 19 9.29 -27.31 -41.30
N ALA A 20 10.38 -27.62 -40.59
CA ALA A 20 10.39 -27.60 -39.13
C ALA A 20 10.14 -26.21 -38.54
N SER A 21 10.43 -25.12 -39.28
CA SER A 21 10.22 -23.75 -38.81
C SER A 21 8.75 -23.28 -38.81
N ILE A 22 7.87 -23.97 -39.55
CA ILE A 22 6.45 -23.60 -39.67
C ILE A 22 5.72 -23.78 -38.33
N GLY A 23 5.98 -24.88 -37.62
CA GLY A 23 5.35 -25.18 -36.34
C GLY A 23 5.61 -24.10 -35.28
N PRO A 24 6.88 -23.79 -34.97
CA PRO A 24 7.23 -22.70 -34.06
C PRO A 24 6.65 -21.35 -34.48
N GLY A 25 6.70 -21.00 -35.77
CA GLY A 25 6.15 -19.73 -36.28
C GLY A 25 4.65 -19.59 -36.04
N VAL A 26 3.86 -20.61 -36.39
CA VAL A 26 2.40 -20.59 -36.19
C VAL A 26 2.04 -20.68 -34.70
N GLY A 27 2.71 -21.54 -33.93
CA GLY A 27 2.45 -21.70 -32.50
C GLY A 27 2.78 -20.45 -31.69
N GLN A 28 3.97 -19.89 -31.87
CA GLN A 28 4.40 -18.69 -31.14
C GLN A 28 3.63 -17.46 -31.60
N GLY A 29 3.35 -17.33 -32.90
CA GLY A 29 2.58 -16.20 -33.44
C GLY A 29 1.14 -16.19 -32.94
N THR A 30 0.47 -17.35 -32.88
CA THR A 30 -0.90 -17.44 -32.35
C THR A 30 -0.95 -17.20 -30.84
N ALA A 31 -0.03 -17.78 -30.07
CA ALA A 31 0.04 -17.55 -28.62
C ALA A 31 0.33 -16.06 -28.30
N ALA A 32 1.29 -15.44 -28.99
CA ALA A 32 1.59 -14.03 -28.83
C ALA A 32 0.42 -13.14 -29.28
N GLY A 33 -0.22 -13.47 -30.41
CA GLY A 33 -1.38 -12.74 -30.91
C GLY A 33 -2.56 -12.77 -29.95
N GLN A 34 -2.89 -13.94 -29.38
CA GLN A 34 -3.95 -14.05 -28.37
C GLN A 34 -3.60 -13.32 -27.07
N ALA A 35 -2.34 -13.31 -26.65
CA ALA A 35 -1.89 -12.54 -25.50
C ALA A 35 -2.05 -11.02 -25.74
N VAL A 36 -1.59 -10.52 -26.89
CA VAL A 36 -1.71 -9.10 -27.27
C VAL A 36 -3.18 -8.71 -27.44
N GLU A 37 -4.01 -9.57 -28.03
CA GLU A 37 -5.44 -9.34 -28.19
C GLU A 37 -6.18 -9.31 -26.85
N GLY A 38 -5.81 -10.18 -25.90
CA GLY A 38 -6.34 -10.15 -24.54
C GLY A 38 -6.01 -8.85 -23.81
N ILE A 39 -4.77 -8.37 -23.93
CA ILE A 39 -4.35 -7.07 -23.37
C ILE A 39 -5.13 -5.92 -24.04
N ALA A 40 -5.27 -5.94 -25.37
CA ALA A 40 -5.97 -4.91 -26.13
C ALA A 40 -7.48 -4.84 -25.82
N ARG A 41 -8.11 -5.96 -25.43
CA ARG A 41 -9.53 -5.98 -25.02
C ARG A 41 -9.76 -5.46 -23.61
N GLN A 42 -8.72 -5.33 -22.79
CA GLN A 42 -8.79 -4.77 -21.45
C GLN A 42 -7.84 -3.57 -21.29
N PRO A 43 -8.04 -2.48 -22.06
CA PRO A 43 -7.20 -1.27 -21.94
C PRO A 43 -7.28 -0.65 -20.53
N GLU A 44 -8.35 -0.92 -19.80
CA GLU A 44 -8.54 -0.49 -18.41
C GLU A 44 -7.64 -1.23 -17.41
N ALA A 45 -7.17 -2.44 -17.76
CA ALA A 45 -6.23 -3.19 -16.93
C ALA A 45 -4.80 -2.60 -16.97
N GLU A 46 -4.44 -1.89 -18.05
CA GLU A 46 -3.13 -1.23 -18.15
C GLU A 46 -3.00 -0.07 -17.15
N GLY A 47 -4.06 0.73 -17.01
CA GLY A 47 -4.13 1.77 -15.96
C GLY A 47 -4.19 1.18 -14.54
N LYS A 48 -4.86 0.05 -14.36
CA LYS A 48 -4.94 -0.69 -13.08
C LYS A 48 -3.59 -1.29 -12.65
N ILE A 49 -2.71 -1.61 -13.60
CA ILE A 49 -1.35 -2.13 -13.34
C ILE A 49 -0.31 -1.01 -13.21
N ARG A 50 -0.58 0.18 -13.78
CA ARG A 50 0.35 1.33 -13.74
C ARG A 50 0.09 2.31 -12.60
N GLY A 51 -1.13 2.32 -12.05
CA GLY A 51 -1.46 3.04 -10.82
C GLY A 51 -1.54 2.09 -9.64
N ASP A 52 -0.42 1.80 -8.98
CA ASP A 52 -0.32 0.90 -7.81
C ASP A 52 -1.09 1.40 -6.56
N GLY A 53 -2.00 2.36 -6.71
CA GLY A 53 -2.64 3.05 -5.59
C GLY A 53 -1.66 3.91 -4.80
N ILE A 54 -0.50 4.25 -5.37
CA ILE A 54 0.54 5.08 -4.74
C ILE A 54 0.76 6.33 -5.61
N ALA A 55 0.58 7.49 -5.01
CA ALA A 55 0.92 8.78 -5.60
C ALA A 55 2.22 9.31 -4.98
N ARG A 56 3.08 9.88 -5.83
CA ARG A 56 4.23 10.68 -5.37
C ARG A 56 3.85 12.14 -5.42
N VAL A 57 3.84 12.78 -4.26
CA VAL A 57 3.45 14.18 -4.12
C VAL A 57 4.69 15.00 -3.80
N HIS A 58 4.91 16.10 -4.53
CA HIS A 58 5.99 17.03 -4.25
C HIS A 58 5.50 18.15 -3.34
N GLY A 59 6.36 18.60 -2.41
CA GLY A 59 6.02 19.56 -1.37
C GLY A 59 5.45 18.88 -0.13
N LEU A 60 4.41 19.46 0.47
CA LEU A 60 3.84 19.03 1.75
C LEU A 60 4.89 18.98 2.88
N ASP A 61 5.72 20.03 2.98
CA ASP A 61 6.88 20.07 3.88
C ASP A 61 6.54 19.88 5.37
N GLU A 62 5.31 20.19 5.77
CA GLU A 62 4.81 20.08 7.15
C GLU A 62 3.95 18.82 7.39
N VAL A 63 3.84 17.90 6.42
CA VAL A 63 3.00 16.72 6.57
C VAL A 63 3.59 15.70 7.54
N MET A 64 2.73 15.10 8.35
CA MET A 64 3.12 14.07 9.30
C MET A 64 3.02 12.66 8.69
N ALA A 65 3.84 11.73 9.19
CA ALA A 65 3.73 10.33 8.81
C ALA A 65 2.40 9.76 9.34
N GLY A 66 1.62 9.11 8.48
CA GLY A 66 0.28 8.64 8.79
C GLY A 66 -0.79 9.72 8.68
N GLU A 67 -0.49 10.92 8.18
CA GLU A 67 -1.49 11.97 7.99
C GLU A 67 -2.41 11.69 6.79
N LEU A 68 -3.68 12.05 6.93
CA LEU A 68 -4.61 12.06 5.82
C LEU A 68 -4.33 13.27 4.91
N VAL A 69 -4.31 13.00 3.62
CA VAL A 69 -4.23 14.02 2.58
C VAL A 69 -5.44 13.91 1.66
N GLU A 70 -5.89 15.05 1.16
CA GLU A 70 -7.03 15.15 0.25
C GLU A 70 -6.55 15.70 -1.09
N PHE A 71 -6.85 14.94 -2.16
CA PHE A 71 -6.60 15.37 -3.53
C PHE A 71 -7.72 16.30 -3.99
N GLN A 72 -7.44 17.11 -5.02
CA GLN A 72 -8.39 18.09 -5.57
C GLN A 72 -9.77 17.53 -5.94
N GLU A 73 -9.84 16.26 -6.31
CA GLU A 73 -11.09 15.57 -6.67
C GLU A 73 -11.82 14.94 -5.48
N GLY A 74 -11.25 15.02 -4.28
CA GLY A 74 -11.80 14.46 -3.04
C GLY A 74 -11.34 13.04 -2.72
N THR A 75 -10.45 12.45 -3.53
CA THR A 75 -9.78 11.19 -3.16
C THR A 75 -8.94 11.42 -1.92
N ILE A 76 -9.08 10.53 -0.94
CA ILE A 76 -8.30 10.57 0.29
C ILE A 76 -7.08 9.66 0.15
N GLY A 77 -5.95 10.06 0.72
CA GLY A 77 -4.77 9.22 0.85
C GLY A 77 -4.13 9.32 2.23
N ILE A 78 -3.19 8.42 2.52
CA ILE A 78 -2.33 8.47 3.71
C ILE A 78 -0.89 8.73 3.27
N ALA A 79 -0.25 9.74 3.86
CA ALA A 79 1.18 9.96 3.72
C ALA A 79 1.96 8.91 4.52
N LEU A 80 2.77 8.09 3.84
CA LEU A 80 3.56 7.03 4.50
C LEU A 80 5.07 7.27 4.40
N ASN A 81 5.57 7.47 3.18
CA ASN A 81 6.99 7.63 2.94
C ASN A 81 7.34 9.11 2.81
N LEU A 82 8.03 9.67 3.80
CA LEU A 82 8.46 11.07 3.79
C LEU A 82 9.91 11.14 3.32
N GLU A 83 10.13 11.45 2.04
CA GLU A 83 11.47 11.67 1.48
C GLU A 83 11.77 13.18 1.42
N SER A 84 13.04 13.54 1.28
CA SER A 84 13.45 14.96 1.25
C SER A 84 12.86 15.76 0.08
N ASN A 85 12.47 15.08 -1.02
CA ASN A 85 12.02 15.73 -2.25
C ASN A 85 10.57 15.37 -2.63
N ASN A 86 9.99 14.35 -2.02
CA ASN A 86 8.64 13.88 -2.32
C ASN A 86 8.06 13.09 -1.14
N VAL A 87 6.74 12.98 -1.13
CA VAL A 87 5.97 12.21 -0.18
C VAL A 87 5.24 11.09 -0.92
N GLY A 88 5.46 9.86 -0.50
CA GLY A 88 4.72 8.69 -0.95
C GLY A 88 3.38 8.62 -0.22
N VAL A 89 2.30 8.78 -0.98
CA VAL A 89 0.92 8.75 -0.51
C VAL A 89 0.22 7.51 -1.04
N VAL A 90 -0.35 6.71 -0.13
CA VAL A 90 -1.22 5.59 -0.51
C VAL A 90 -2.66 6.08 -0.65
N LEU A 91 -3.28 5.82 -1.78
CA LEU A 91 -4.62 6.26 -2.15
C LEU A 91 -5.69 5.32 -1.55
N MET A 92 -6.68 5.90 -0.90
CA MET A 92 -7.86 5.22 -0.36
C MET A 92 -9.05 5.31 -1.33
N GLY A 93 -8.85 4.89 -2.57
CA GLY A 93 -9.85 4.93 -3.64
C GLY A 93 -9.23 4.62 -4.99
N ASP A 94 -10.04 4.67 -6.06
CA ASP A 94 -9.52 4.52 -7.42
C ASP A 94 -8.75 5.78 -7.80
N GLY A 95 -7.43 5.65 -7.98
CA GLY A 95 -6.53 6.74 -8.39
C GLY A 95 -6.65 7.12 -9.87
N LEU A 96 -7.66 6.63 -10.59
CA LEU A 96 -7.81 6.79 -12.04
C LEU A 96 -8.05 8.24 -12.47
N MET A 97 -8.68 9.02 -11.59
CA MET A 97 -9.05 10.41 -11.88
C MET A 97 -7.93 11.39 -11.47
N ILE A 98 -6.96 10.93 -10.65
CA ILE A 98 -5.84 11.76 -10.20
C ILE A 98 -4.89 12.01 -11.36
N GLN A 99 -4.79 13.27 -11.75
CA GLN A 99 -3.91 13.73 -12.82
C GLN A 99 -2.61 14.30 -12.26
N GLU A 100 -1.52 14.17 -13.02
CA GLU A 100 -0.25 14.83 -12.70
C GLU A 100 -0.44 16.35 -12.65
N GLY A 101 0.13 16.98 -11.62
CA GLY A 101 -0.02 18.41 -11.36
C GLY A 101 -1.31 18.82 -10.63
N SER A 102 -2.20 17.87 -10.31
CA SER A 102 -3.34 18.13 -9.43
C SER A 102 -2.88 18.56 -8.03
N SER A 103 -3.66 19.44 -7.40
CA SER A 103 -3.34 19.91 -6.05
C SER A 103 -3.69 18.87 -4.98
N VAL A 104 -2.85 18.81 -3.95
CA VAL A 104 -3.03 17.93 -2.78
C VAL A 104 -2.93 18.77 -1.53
N LYS A 105 -3.81 18.51 -0.57
CA LYS A 105 -3.89 19.25 0.69
C LYS A 105 -3.69 18.32 1.88
N ALA A 106 -2.77 18.70 2.76
CA ALA A 106 -2.61 18.11 4.09
C ALA A 106 -3.81 18.48 4.97
N THR A 107 -4.41 17.49 5.65
CA THR A 107 -5.58 17.70 6.51
C THR A 107 -5.20 18.11 7.94
N GLY A 108 -3.92 17.98 8.31
CA GLY A 108 -3.40 18.19 9.66
C GLY A 108 -3.83 17.11 10.66
N ARG A 109 -4.39 16.00 10.17
CA ARG A 109 -4.99 14.95 11.00
C ARG A 109 -4.36 13.61 10.66
N ILE A 110 -3.77 12.97 11.66
CA ILE A 110 -3.36 11.56 11.57
C ILE A 110 -4.59 10.69 11.25
N ALA A 111 -4.37 9.64 10.46
CA ALA A 111 -5.37 8.69 10.02
C ALA A 111 -6.30 8.25 11.16
N GLN A 112 -7.53 8.77 11.12
CA GLN A 112 -8.56 8.56 12.12
C GLN A 112 -9.88 8.21 11.46
N ILE A 113 -10.64 7.37 12.14
CA ILE A 113 -11.98 6.94 11.72
C ILE A 113 -13.02 7.38 12.75
N PRO A 114 -14.21 7.81 12.30
CA PRO A 114 -15.34 8.01 13.18
C PRO A 114 -15.79 6.68 13.80
N VAL A 115 -16.18 6.72 15.07
CA VAL A 115 -16.71 5.58 15.82
C VAL A 115 -17.99 5.96 16.57
N SER A 116 -18.93 5.02 16.63
CA SER A 116 -20.16 5.12 17.44
C SER A 116 -20.87 3.77 17.52
N GLU A 117 -21.87 3.66 18.39
CA GLU A 117 -22.78 2.50 18.40
C GLU A 117 -23.63 2.40 17.13
N GLY A 118 -23.78 3.50 16.37
CA GLY A 118 -24.54 3.54 15.11
C GLY A 118 -23.96 2.72 13.97
N TYR A 119 -22.73 2.21 14.12
CA TYR A 119 -22.09 1.31 13.17
C TYR A 119 -22.53 -0.15 13.31
N LEU A 120 -23.17 -0.53 14.42
CA LEU A 120 -23.61 -1.90 14.66
C LEU A 120 -24.61 -2.35 13.60
N GLY A 121 -24.29 -3.44 12.90
CA GLY A 121 -25.13 -4.01 11.85
C GLY A 121 -25.14 -3.25 10.53
N ARG A 122 -24.25 -2.27 10.35
CA ARG A 122 -24.05 -1.54 9.08
C ARG A 122 -22.94 -2.19 8.26
N VAL A 123 -22.96 -1.98 6.95
CA VAL A 123 -21.83 -2.33 6.06
C VAL A 123 -21.12 -1.04 5.68
N ILE A 124 -19.84 -0.95 6.02
CA ILE A 124 -19.00 0.23 5.83
C ILE A 124 -17.75 -0.10 5.01
N ASN A 125 -17.15 0.92 4.40
CA ASN A 125 -15.83 0.83 3.78
C ASN A 125 -14.69 1.09 4.78
N ALA A 126 -13.44 1.04 4.30
CA ALA A 126 -12.24 1.26 5.12
C ALA A 126 -12.13 2.67 5.74
N LEU A 127 -12.85 3.65 5.19
CA LEU A 127 -12.93 5.03 5.70
C LEU A 127 -14.16 5.25 6.60
N ALA A 128 -14.81 4.17 7.05
CA ALA A 128 -16.04 4.19 7.85
C ALA A 128 -17.24 4.90 7.18
N LYS A 129 -17.26 5.00 5.85
CA LYS A 129 -18.44 5.47 5.10
C LYS A 129 -19.40 4.30 4.85
N PRO A 130 -20.71 4.47 5.06
CA PRO A 130 -21.69 3.41 4.81
C PRO A 130 -21.82 3.12 3.32
N ILE A 131 -21.81 1.82 2.96
CA ILE A 131 -22.00 1.33 1.59
C ILE A 131 -23.27 0.47 1.44
N ASP A 132 -24.07 0.39 2.50
CA ASP A 132 -25.33 -0.35 2.53
C ASP A 132 -26.55 0.44 2.02
N GLY A 133 -26.37 1.70 1.63
CA GLY A 133 -27.44 2.57 1.12
C GLY A 133 -28.46 3.00 2.17
N ARG A 134 -28.20 2.78 3.47
CA ARG A 134 -29.14 3.10 4.57
C ARG A 134 -28.95 4.51 5.17
N GLY A 135 -28.33 5.42 4.42
CA GLY A 135 -28.02 6.79 4.86
C GLY A 135 -26.77 6.90 5.73
N GLU A 136 -26.46 8.12 6.18
CA GLU A 136 -25.27 8.39 7.00
C GLU A 136 -25.35 7.80 8.41
N ILE A 137 -24.20 7.59 9.04
CA ILE A 137 -24.08 7.12 10.42
C ILE A 137 -23.64 8.30 11.28
N SER A 138 -24.42 8.64 12.31
CA SER A 138 -24.02 9.64 13.29
C SER A 138 -22.87 9.10 14.14
N ALA A 139 -21.72 9.77 14.07
CA ALA A 139 -20.55 9.47 14.88
C ALA A 139 -20.28 10.61 15.87
N SER A 140 -20.07 10.25 17.14
CA SER A 140 -19.80 11.21 18.22
C SER A 140 -18.30 11.37 18.50
N GLU A 141 -17.51 10.35 18.19
CA GLU A 141 -16.08 10.31 18.50
C GLU A 141 -15.28 9.87 17.27
N SER A 142 -13.98 10.18 17.25
CA SER A 142 -13.02 9.64 16.30
C SER A 142 -11.89 8.92 17.03
N ARG A 143 -11.37 7.86 16.43
CA ARG A 143 -10.20 7.13 16.93
C ARG A 143 -9.14 6.99 15.85
N LEU A 144 -7.88 6.96 16.27
CA LEU A 144 -6.76 6.68 15.38
C LEU A 144 -6.85 5.25 14.85
N ILE A 145 -6.55 5.07 13.56
CA ILE A 145 -6.44 3.74 12.95
C ILE A 145 -5.24 3.01 13.53
N GLU A 146 -4.11 3.69 13.59
CA GLU A 146 -2.85 3.17 14.14
C GLU A 146 -2.70 3.57 15.61
N SER A 147 -3.54 3.01 16.48
CA SER A 147 -3.39 3.15 17.94
C SER A 147 -2.52 2.02 18.50
N PRO A 148 -1.61 2.29 19.46
CA PRO A 148 -0.80 1.25 20.07
C PRO A 148 -1.68 0.19 20.73
N ALA A 149 -1.31 -1.08 20.56
CA ALA A 149 -1.97 -2.17 21.23
C ALA A 149 -1.83 -2.03 22.77
N PRO A 150 -2.85 -2.43 23.55
CA PRO A 150 -2.71 -2.53 25.00
C PRO A 150 -1.53 -3.46 25.34
N GLY A 151 -0.61 -3.01 26.19
CA GLY A 151 0.51 -3.84 26.64
C GLY A 151 0.04 -5.08 27.41
N SER A 152 0.87 -6.13 27.46
CA SER A 152 0.58 -7.38 28.20
C SER A 152 0.44 -7.21 29.72
N ASP A 153 0.63 -5.99 30.24
CA ASP A 153 0.42 -5.60 31.63
C ASP A 153 -0.65 -4.50 31.77
N TYR A 154 -1.76 -4.59 31.01
CA TYR A 154 -2.85 -3.61 31.11
C TYR A 154 -4.17 -4.25 31.61
N PHE A 155 -4.24 -4.43 32.92
CA PHE A 155 -5.46 -4.11 33.67
C PHE A 155 -5.39 -2.62 34.02
N PRO A 156 -6.31 -1.75 33.57
CA PRO A 156 -6.35 -0.37 34.01
C PRO A 156 -6.93 -0.30 35.43
N GLY A 157 -6.08 -0.55 36.43
CA GLY A 157 -6.26 -0.03 37.77
C GLY A 157 -5.81 1.43 37.77
N LYS A 158 -6.71 2.34 38.13
CA LYS A 158 -6.43 3.78 38.20
C LYS A 158 -5.21 4.08 39.10
N GLY A 159 -4.23 4.80 38.56
CA GLY A 159 -3.37 5.72 39.30
C GLY A 159 -1.87 5.37 39.36
N GLY A 160 -1.04 6.35 38.98
CA GLY A 160 0.36 6.44 39.44
C GLY A 160 1.39 6.49 38.32
N ASP A 161 1.99 7.66 38.13
CA ASP A 161 3.01 7.97 37.13
C ASP A 161 4.34 7.19 37.35
N GLY A 162 4.67 6.28 36.43
CA GLY A 162 6.00 5.65 36.34
C GLY A 162 6.03 4.47 35.36
N ILE A 163 6.95 4.48 34.39
CA ILE A 163 7.10 3.40 33.40
C ILE A 163 8.27 2.49 33.81
N TYR A 164 8.02 1.21 34.04
CA TYR A 164 9.02 0.18 34.28
C TYR A 164 9.10 -0.73 33.04
N TYR A 165 10.30 -1.07 32.59
CA TYR A 165 10.50 -2.14 31.61
C TYR A 165 11.25 -3.29 32.27
N CYS A 166 10.66 -4.49 32.25
CA CYS A 166 11.30 -5.71 32.72
C CYS A 166 11.58 -6.62 31.53
N GLY A 167 12.87 -6.89 31.26
CA GLY A 167 13.31 -7.81 30.21
C GLY A 167 13.96 -9.04 30.82
N SER A 168 13.63 -10.23 30.31
CA SER A 168 14.27 -11.48 30.71
C SER A 168 15.51 -11.74 29.86
N ARG A 169 16.70 -11.81 30.47
CA ARG A 169 17.87 -12.48 29.89
C ARG A 169 18.35 -13.54 30.86
N ASN A 170 18.51 -14.76 30.36
CA ASN A 170 19.07 -15.91 31.07
C ASN A 170 18.31 -16.34 32.34
N GLY A 171 16.97 -16.38 32.27
CA GLY A 171 16.15 -17.01 33.33
C GLY A 171 16.06 -16.22 34.65
N GLY A 172 16.64 -15.03 34.73
CA GLY A 172 16.44 -14.07 35.82
C GLY A 172 15.74 -12.81 35.30
N PHE A 173 14.66 -12.40 35.97
CA PHE A 173 14.02 -11.11 35.71
C PHE A 173 14.85 -10.01 36.37
N THR A 174 15.47 -9.14 35.59
CA THR A 174 16.10 -7.91 36.10
C THR A 174 15.37 -6.74 35.49
N CYS A 175 14.65 -5.97 36.33
CA CYS A 175 13.95 -4.78 35.87
C CYS A 175 14.87 -3.56 36.01
N TYR A 176 14.94 -2.73 34.98
CA TYR A 176 15.66 -1.46 35.04
C TYR A 176 14.64 -0.31 35.14
N ILE A 177 14.84 0.57 36.11
CA ILE A 177 14.05 1.81 36.25
C ILE A 177 14.69 2.85 35.34
N THR A 178 13.95 3.34 34.35
CA THR A 178 14.31 4.59 33.67
C THR A 178 13.52 5.71 34.31
N ILE A 179 14.19 6.55 35.09
CA ILE A 179 13.59 7.77 35.63
C ILE A 179 13.47 8.76 34.46
N PRO A 180 12.26 9.22 34.10
CA PRO A 180 12.10 10.24 33.07
C PRO A 180 12.79 11.53 33.52
N ARG A 181 13.50 12.16 32.58
CA ARG A 181 14.30 13.38 32.78
C ARG A 181 13.46 14.58 33.29
N SER A 182 12.13 14.46 33.35
CA SER A 182 11.19 15.46 33.86
C SER A 182 11.18 15.62 35.39
N LEU A 183 11.80 14.70 36.16
CA LEU A 183 12.02 14.89 37.61
C LEU A 183 13.26 15.75 37.94
N TYR A 184 14.06 16.16 36.95
CA TYR A 184 15.01 17.27 37.09
C TYR A 184 14.30 18.57 36.73
N GLY A 185 13.45 19.04 37.63
CA GLY A 185 12.97 20.42 37.62
C GLY A 185 14.10 21.39 37.95
N SER A 186 14.24 22.40 37.10
CA SER A 186 15.05 23.61 37.28
C SER A 186 14.96 24.20 38.70
N GLY A 187 16.11 24.56 39.29
CA GLY A 187 16.17 25.59 40.32
C GLY A 187 17.28 25.45 41.36
N SER A 188 18.44 26.08 41.12
CA SER A 188 19.15 26.89 42.14
C SER A 188 20.41 27.55 41.56
N GLY A 189 20.47 28.88 41.63
CA GLY A 189 21.72 29.65 41.71
C GLY A 189 22.31 30.12 40.39
#